data_AF-J9AJP2-F1
#
_entry.id   AF-J9AJP2-F1
#
_cell.length_a   1.000
_cell.length_b   1.000
_cell.length_c   1.000
_cell.angle_alpha   90.00
_cell.angle_beta   90.00
_cell.angle_gamma   90.00
#
_symmetry.space_group_name_H-M   'P 1'
#
loop_
_entity.id
_entity.type
_entity.pdbx_description
1 polymer ?
#
loop_
_entity_poly.entity_id
_entity_poly.type
_entity_poly.pdbx_seq_one_letter_code
_entity_poly.pdbx_strand_id
1 'polypeptide(L)'
;FKFVQAGQANIHEAVEYRSRQVAKIVSWTKNEVWYGSACMKEAFAEGIDYESGYVKISYIEDPFFYQQNVYILVRCNPDDPEAGTSQHYAYYHTPKEEYQ
;
A
#
# COMPACT_ATOMS: atom_id res chain seq x y z
N PHE A 1 -5.86 0.97 -11.56
CA PHE A 1 -5.63 1.34 -10.16
C PHE A 1 -4.21 1.83 -10.03
N LYS A 2 -3.94 2.77 -9.12
CA LYS A 2 -2.59 3.26 -8.85
C LYS A 2 -2.39 3.54 -7.37
N PHE A 3 -1.15 3.50 -6.92
CA PHE A 3 -0.78 3.85 -5.56
C PHE A 3 -0.38 5.32 -5.49
N VAL A 4 -1.12 6.11 -4.71
CA VAL A 4 -0.88 7.54 -4.51
C VAL A 4 -0.42 7.76 -3.07
N GLN A 5 0.49 8.70 -2.84
CA GLN A 5 0.94 9.03 -1.48
C GLN A 5 -0.25 9.42 -0.59
N ALA A 6 -0.21 9.02 0.68
CA ALA A 6 -1.34 9.19 1.59
C ALA A 6 -1.79 10.66 1.71
N GLY A 7 -0.87 11.63 1.66
CA GLY A 7 -1.19 13.06 1.69
C GLY A 7 -1.88 13.61 0.43
N GLN A 8 -1.90 12.85 -0.67
CA GLN A 8 -2.51 13.23 -1.95
C GLN A 8 -3.72 12.36 -2.31
N ALA A 9 -3.96 11.29 -1.54
CA ALA A 9 -5.01 10.34 -1.85
C ALA A 9 -6.41 10.91 -1.51
N ASN A 10 -7.35 10.75 -2.43
CA ASN A 10 -8.76 11.04 -2.20
C ASN A 10 -9.46 9.81 -1.59
N ILE A 11 -10.07 9.97 -0.41
CA ILE A 11 -10.77 8.89 0.29
C ILE A 11 -11.93 8.30 -0.54
N HIS A 12 -12.57 9.09 -1.41
CA HIS A 12 -13.68 8.64 -2.25
C HIS A 12 -13.22 7.77 -3.43
N GLU A 13 -11.94 7.82 -3.76
CA GLU A 13 -11.33 7.05 -4.85
C GLU A 13 -10.56 5.83 -4.33
N ALA A 14 -10.36 5.74 -3.01
CA ALA A 14 -9.63 4.67 -2.37
C ALA A 14 -10.33 3.32 -2.56
N VAL A 15 -9.53 2.31 -2.90
CA VAL A 15 -9.99 0.92 -2.99
C VAL A 15 -10.11 0.35 -1.59
N GLU A 16 -11.28 -0.20 -1.27
CA GLU A 16 -11.53 -0.84 0.00
C GLU A 16 -11.60 -2.36 -0.12
N TYR A 17 -11.04 -3.03 0.89
CA TYR A 17 -11.19 -4.45 1.13
C TYR A 17 -11.49 -4.65 2.62
N ARG A 18 -12.58 -5.36 2.94
CA ARG A 18 -13.05 -5.59 4.32
C ARG A 18 -13.14 -4.29 5.15
N SER A 19 -13.73 -3.25 4.57
CA SER A 19 -13.95 -1.94 5.21
C SER A 19 -12.66 -1.18 5.60
N ARG A 20 -11.52 -1.53 5.02
CA ARG A 20 -10.24 -0.83 5.15
C ARG A 20 -9.72 -0.45 3.76
N GLN A 21 -9.02 0.68 3.65
CA GLN A 21 -8.36 1.05 2.39
C GLN A 21 -7.13 0.15 2.17
N VAL A 22 -6.81 -0.17 0.92
CA VAL A 22 -5.60 -0.94 0.59
C VAL A 22 -4.38 -0.02 0.62
N ALA A 23 -3.33 -0.44 1.32
CA ALA A 23 -2.12 0.34 1.50
C ALA A 23 -0.86 -0.39 1.00
N LYS A 24 0.11 0.42 0.57
CA LYS A 24 1.48 0.04 0.29
C LYS A 24 2.38 0.94 1.14
N ILE A 25 3.21 0.34 1.98
CA ILE A 25 4.15 1.03 2.86
C ILE A 25 5.56 0.74 2.33
N VAL A 26 6.34 1.77 2.07
CA VAL A 26 7.72 1.65 1.59
C VAL A 26 8.66 1.82 2.78
N SER A 27 9.64 0.94 2.97
CA SER A 27 10.60 1.06 4.07
C SER A 27 11.43 2.35 3.98
N TRP A 28 12.05 2.76 5.08
CA TRP A 28 12.93 3.95 5.13
C TRP A 28 14.04 3.90 4.08
N THR A 29 14.65 2.73 3.91
CA THR A 29 15.74 2.46 2.96
C THR A 29 15.25 2.26 1.53
N LYS A 30 13.93 2.27 1.29
CA LYS A 30 13.26 2.10 -0.01
C LYS A 30 13.62 0.82 -0.76
N ASN A 31 14.12 -0.18 -0.05
CA ASN A 31 14.44 -1.51 -0.57
C ASN A 31 13.32 -2.53 -0.32
N GLU A 32 12.36 -2.20 0.55
CA GLU A 32 11.27 -3.09 0.94
C GLU A 32 9.92 -2.39 0.81
N VAL A 33 8.91 -3.20 0.53
CA VAL A 33 7.53 -2.77 0.36
C VAL A 33 6.63 -3.73 1.10
N TRP A 34 5.77 -3.20 1.97
CA TRP A 34 4.80 -3.95 2.74
C TRP A 34 3.39 -3.59 2.26
N TYR A 35 2.61 -4.59 1.90
CA TYR A 35 1.22 -4.41 1.51
C TYR A 35 0.31 -4.71 2.68
N GLY A 36 -0.74 -3.91 2.84
CA GLY A 36 -1.65 -4.09 3.94
C GLY A 36 -2.85 -3.17 3.86
N SER A 37 -3.28 -2.67 5.02
CA SER A 37 -4.51 -1.89 5.16
C SER A 37 -4.22 -0.50 5.68
N ALA A 38 -5.13 0.43 5.43
CA ALA A 38 -5.10 1.77 5.99
C ALA A 38 -6.49 2.20 6.45
N CYS A 39 -6.50 3.17 7.36
CA CYS A 39 -7.64 3.99 7.67
C CYS A 39 -7.25 5.44 7.40
N MET A 40 -7.75 6.00 6.29
CA MET A 40 -7.43 7.39 5.93
C MET A 40 -8.04 8.40 6.91
N LYS A 41 -9.18 8.06 7.54
CA LYS A 41 -9.83 8.94 8.55
C LYS A 41 -9.02 9.07 9.83
N GLU A 42 -8.42 7.96 10.27
CA GLU A 42 -7.56 7.91 11.45
C GLU A 42 -6.08 8.13 11.10
N ALA A 43 -5.80 8.37 9.82
CA ALA A 43 -4.47 8.61 9.26
C ALA A 43 -3.42 7.58 9.71
N PHE A 44 -3.73 6.29 9.56
CA PHE A 44 -2.75 5.22 9.79
C PHE A 44 -2.77 4.17 8.67
N ALA A 45 -1.67 3.45 8.54
CA ALA A 45 -1.51 2.27 7.70
C ALA A 45 -0.80 1.17 8.47
N GLU A 46 -1.13 -0.07 8.15
CA GLU A 46 -0.56 -1.26 8.76
C GLU A 46 -0.32 -2.34 7.73
N GLY A 47 0.70 -3.16 7.97
CA GLY A 47 1.10 -4.23 7.08
C GLY A 47 1.92 -5.29 7.81
N ILE A 48 2.28 -6.33 7.07
CA ILE A 48 3.17 -7.38 7.54
C ILE A 48 4.42 -7.31 6.66
N ASP A 49 5.59 -7.27 7.29
CA ASP A 49 6.87 -7.33 6.58
C ASP A 49 7.22 -8.76 6.15
N TYR A 50 8.37 -8.92 5.47
CA TYR A 50 8.82 -10.23 4.99
C TYR A 50 9.19 -11.21 6.12
N GLU A 51 9.56 -10.71 7.30
CA GLU A 51 9.92 -11.50 8.47
C GLU A 51 8.69 -11.77 9.38
N SER A 52 7.48 -11.53 8.87
CA SER A 52 6.22 -11.64 9.62
C SER A 52 6.08 -10.63 10.78
N GLY A 53 6.88 -9.58 10.78
CA GLY A 53 6.75 -8.45 11.69
C GLY A 53 5.52 -7.61 11.33
N TYR A 54 4.76 -7.23 12.35
CA TYR A 54 3.65 -6.29 12.19
C TYR A 54 4.19 -4.86 12.21
N VAL A 55 3.88 -4.10 11.16
CA VAL A 55 4.24 -2.69 11.05
C VAL A 55 2.97 -1.86 11.09
N LYS A 56 2.94 -0.84 11.94
CA LYS A 56 1.90 0.18 11.97
C LYS A 56 2.53 1.56 11.95
N ILE A 57 2.06 2.38 11.03
CA ILE A 57 2.50 3.76 10.84
C ILE A 57 1.27 4.65 11.02
N SER A 58 1.35 5.63 11.91
CA SER A 58 0.31 6.64 12.06
C SER A 58 0.89 8.04 11.84
N TYR A 59 0.06 8.93 11.31
CA TYR A 59 0.39 10.34 11.14
C TYR A 59 0.65 11.03 12.49
N ILE A 60 -0.01 10.59 13.57
CA ILE A 60 0.15 11.18 14.91
C ILE A 60 1.56 10.92 15.45
N GLU A 61 2.08 9.71 15.23
CA GLU A 61 3.39 9.28 15.74
C GLU A 61 4.54 9.70 14.81
N ASP A 62 4.37 9.56 13.50
CA ASP A 62 5.36 9.93 12.50
C ASP A 62 4.70 10.52 11.23
N PRO A 63 4.40 11.83 11.24
CA PRO A 63 3.80 12.52 10.10
C PRO A 63 4.64 12.41 8.82
N PHE A 64 5.98 12.47 8.97
CA PHE A 64 6.90 12.50 7.85
C PHE A 64 6.91 11.16 7.13
N PHE A 65 7.06 10.07 7.88
CA PHE A 65 7.02 8.73 7.31
C PHE A 65 5.63 8.42 6.75
N TYR A 66 4.56 8.77 7.46
CA TYR A 66 3.20 8.57 6.94
C TYR A 66 2.99 9.25 5.59
N GLN A 67 3.40 10.51 5.44
CA GLN A 67 3.19 11.24 4.19
C GLN A 67 4.08 10.76 3.04
N GLN A 68 5.33 10.37 3.31
CA GLN A 68 6.30 10.03 2.27
C GLN A 68 6.31 8.56 1.88
N ASN A 69 6.00 7.67 2.83
CA ASN A 69 6.23 6.24 2.70
C ASN A 69 4.93 5.42 2.67
N VAL A 70 3.79 6.00 3.03
CA VAL A 70 2.48 5.34 2.88
C VAL A 70 1.83 5.76 1.58
N TYR A 71 1.36 4.77 0.84
CA TYR A 71 0.62 4.93 -0.39
C TYR A 71 -0.72 4.20 -0.30
N ILE A 72 -1.78 4.84 -0.79
CA ILE A 72 -3.14 4.29 -0.84
C ILE A 72 -3.44 3.87 -2.27
N LEU A 73 -4.02 2.68 -2.43
CA LEU A 73 -4.51 2.22 -3.73
C LEU A 73 -5.79 2.97 -4.07
N VAL A 74 -5.79 3.69 -5.19
CA VAL A 74 -6.96 4.42 -5.69
C VAL A 74 -7.39 3.89 -7.05
N ARG A 75 -8.67 4.07 -7.37
CA ARG A 75 -9.21 3.85 -8.72
C ARG A 75 -8.58 4.88 -9.65
N CYS A 76 -8.08 4.42 -10.81
CA CYS A 76 -7.61 5.35 -11.84
C CYS A 76 -8.82 5.92 -12.56
N ASN A 77 -8.81 7.22 -12.82
CA ASN A 77 -9.62 7.78 -13.89
C ASN A 77 -9.12 7.16 -15.22
N PRO A 78 -9.99 6.68 -16.12
CA PRO A 78 -9.58 6.23 -17.46
C PRO A 78 -8.77 7.28 -18.25
N ASP A 79 -8.92 8.57 -17.95
CA ASP A 79 -8.14 9.65 -18.57
C ASP A 79 -6.81 9.96 -17.86
N ASP A 80 -6.46 9.20 -16.82
CA ASP A 80 -5.21 9.38 -16.06
C ASP A 80 -4.01 8.90 -16.90
N PRO A 81 -2.98 9.73 -17.14
CA PRO A 81 -1.81 9.34 -17.95
C PRO A 81 -1.01 8.16 -17.37
N GLU A 82 -1.22 7.82 -16.09
CA GLU A 82 -0.63 6.65 -15.44
C GLU A 82 -1.55 5.41 -15.47
N ALA A 83 -2.77 5.52 -16.02
CA ALA A 83 -3.65 4.37 -16.17
C ALA A 83 -3.09 3.39 -17.21
N GLY A 84 -2.59 2.25 -16.74
CA GLY A 84 -2.12 1.16 -17.61
C GLY A 84 -0.60 1.03 -17.72
N THR A 85 0.20 1.86 -17.03
CA THR A 85 1.63 1.59 -16.86
C THR A 85 1.81 0.44 -15.85
N SER A 86 1.91 -0.79 -16.35
CA SER A 86 2.24 -1.94 -15.51
C SER A 86 3.65 -1.77 -14.96
N GLN A 87 3.79 -1.45 -13.68
CA GLN A 87 5.04 -1.76 -12.99
C GLN A 87 5.13 -3.29 -12.95
N HIS A 88 6.02 -3.85 -13.79
CA HIS A 88 6.30 -5.27 -13.86
C HIS A 88 6.86 -5.75 -12.51
N TYR A 89 5.99 -6.08 -11.58
CA TYR A 89 6.36 -6.86 -10.41
C TYR A 89 6.31 -8.33 -10.82
N ALA A 90 7.47 -8.96 -10.86
CA ALA A 90 7.56 -10.41 -11.01
C ALA A 90 6.84 -11.03 -9.81
N TYR A 91 5.70 -11.67 -10.07
CA TYR A 91 5.09 -12.58 -9.11
C TYR A 91 6.08 -13.73 -8.88
N TYR A 92 6.72 -13.78 -7.72
CA TYR A 92 7.39 -15.01 -7.30
C TYR A 92 6.29 -16.05 -7.07
N HIS A 93 6.19 -17.01 -7.98
CA HIS A 93 5.38 -18.19 -7.80
C HIS A 93 5.76 -18.87 -6.48
N THR A 94 4.81 -18.99 -5.56
CA THR A 94 4.93 -19.94 -4.46
C THR A 94 5.05 -21.34 -5.09
N PRO A 95 6.11 -22.12 -4.83
CA PRO A 95 6.19 -23.49 -5.32
C PRO A 95 4.97 -24.25 -4.78
N LYS A 96 4.26 -24.96 -5.66
CA LYS A 96 3.21 -25.89 -5.23
C LYS A 96 3.87 -26.92 -4.32
N GLU A 97 3.36 -27.04 -3.09
CA GLU A 97 3.68 -28.19 -2.24
C GLU A 97 3.31 -29.46 -3.01
N GLU A 98 4.33 -30.23 -3.39
CA GLU A 98 4.17 -31.60 -3.88
C GLU A 98 3.69 -32.45 -2.70
N TYR A 99 2.42 -32.83 -2.72
CA TYR A 99 1.91 -33.87 -1.83
C TYR A 99 2.51 -35.22 -2.25
N GLN A 100 3.27 -35.83 -1.35
CA GLN A 100 3.67 -37.25 -1.40
C GLN A 100 2.53 -38.16 -0.93
#